data_AF-A0A5N8XKA6-F1
#
_entry.id   AF-A0A5N8XKA6-F1
#
_cell.length_a   1.000
_cell.length_b   1.000
_cell.length_c   1.000
_cell.angle_alpha   90.00
_cell.angle_beta   90.00
_cell.angle_gamma   90.00
#
_symmetry.space_group_name_H-M   'P 1'
#
loop_
_entity.id
_entity.type
_entity.pdbx_description
1 polymer ?
#
loop_
_entity_poly.entity_id
_entity_poly.type
_entity_poly.pdbx_seq_one_letter_code
_entity_poly.pdbx_strand_id
1 'polypeptide(L)'
;MPSDYTISDFKVLKDEGFNMFTVGQDFARAVKTLKDGLTHLEGGNGATPPWGDDDIGEKFGVVYEGLRDGMYQSMGSLAERVGGMGVAFTKMGVAQETNEAREEEIWRSTTAEYDGQVKVPPPVHATLRPRQDL
;
A
#
# COMPACT_ATOMS: atom_id res chain seq x y z
N MET A 1 17.53 17.59 -16.78
CA MET A 1 16.20 16.96 -16.79
C MET A 1 16.16 16.03 -15.59
N PRO A 2 15.35 16.30 -14.55
CA PRO A 2 15.18 15.34 -13.47
C PRO A 2 14.40 14.15 -14.02
N SER A 3 14.87 12.94 -13.76
CA SER A 3 14.29 11.73 -14.34
C SER A 3 13.03 11.32 -13.57
N ASP A 4 11.89 11.30 -14.25
CA ASP A 4 10.59 10.78 -13.78
C ASP A 4 10.57 9.24 -13.57
N TYR A 5 11.69 8.64 -13.19
CA TYR A 5 11.78 7.20 -12.93
C TYR A 5 11.53 6.89 -11.44
N THR A 6 10.26 6.61 -11.14
CA THR A 6 9.83 5.53 -10.23
C THR A 6 10.28 5.59 -8.77
N ILE A 7 10.18 6.74 -8.12
CA ILE A 7 9.91 6.76 -6.68
C ILE A 7 8.50 7.36 -6.54
N SER A 8 7.50 6.52 -6.32
CA SER A 8 6.13 6.98 -6.00
C SER A 8 6.20 8.01 -4.88
N ASP A 9 5.62 9.21 -5.04
CA ASP A 9 5.61 10.24 -3.97
C ASP A 9 5.11 9.59 -2.68
N PHE A 10 5.84 9.80 -1.58
CA PHE A 10 5.47 9.26 -0.27
C PHE A 10 4.03 9.57 0.12
N LYS A 11 3.46 10.68 -0.37
CA LYS A 11 2.03 11.03 -0.20
C LYS A 11 1.12 10.03 -0.93
N VAL A 12 1.43 9.70 -2.18
CA VAL A 12 0.66 8.71 -2.96
C VAL A 12 0.67 7.36 -2.27
N LEU A 13 1.83 6.91 -1.77
CA LEU A 13 1.93 5.65 -1.03
C LEU A 13 1.09 5.64 0.26
N LYS A 14 1.07 6.75 1.00
CA LYS A 14 0.24 6.89 2.22
C LYS A 14 -1.24 6.93 1.88
N ASP A 15 -1.64 7.66 0.84
CA ASP A 15 -3.03 7.80 0.42
C ASP A 15 -3.59 6.47 -0.14
N GLU A 16 -2.85 5.82 -1.03
CA GLU A 16 -3.19 4.50 -1.55
C GLU A 16 -3.20 3.44 -0.45
N GLY A 17 -2.23 3.50 0.47
CA GLY A 17 -2.19 2.63 1.64
C GLY A 17 -3.41 2.77 2.54
N PHE A 18 -3.83 4.01 2.83
CA PHE A 18 -5.04 4.29 3.59
C PHE A 18 -6.30 3.80 2.86
N ASN A 19 -6.44 4.10 1.57
CA ASN A 19 -7.58 3.67 0.77
C ASN A 19 -7.71 2.14 0.74
N MET A 20 -6.61 1.43 0.49
CA MET A 20 -6.60 -0.03 0.44
C MET A 20 -6.91 -0.64 1.82
N PHE A 21 -6.42 -0.04 2.89
CA PHE A 21 -6.75 -0.45 4.25
C PHE A 21 -8.26 -0.29 4.52
N THR A 22 -8.85 0.85 4.17
CA THR A 22 -10.28 1.11 4.29
C THR A 22 -11.11 0.10 3.49
N VAL A 23 -10.73 -0.17 2.23
CA VAL A 23 -11.39 -1.19 1.39
C VAL A 23 -11.32 -2.57 2.05
N GLY A 24 -10.18 -2.94 2.64
CA GLY A 24 -10.03 -4.20 3.37
C GLY A 24 -10.97 -4.29 4.58
N GLN A 25 -11.13 -3.19 5.33
CA GLN A 25 -12.07 -3.12 6.45
C GLN A 25 -13.54 -3.18 6.00
N ASP A 26 -13.89 -2.48 4.93
CA ASP A 26 -15.23 -2.48 4.37
C ASP A 26 -15.61 -3.86 3.86
N PHE A 27 -14.69 -4.51 3.16
CA PHE A 27 -14.87 -5.88 2.71
C PHE A 27 -15.03 -6.84 3.89
N ALA A 28 -14.19 -6.75 4.93
CA ALA A 28 -14.36 -7.56 6.15
C ALA A 28 -15.73 -7.36 6.81
N ARG A 29 -16.23 -6.13 6.87
CA ARG A 29 -17.57 -5.82 7.39
C ARG A 29 -18.67 -6.45 6.53
N ALA A 30 -18.58 -6.31 5.21
CA ALA A 30 -19.54 -6.92 4.29
C ALA A 30 -19.56 -8.45 4.40
N VAL A 31 -18.40 -9.08 4.52
CA VAL A 31 -18.26 -10.53 4.76
C VAL A 31 -18.92 -10.94 6.07
N LYS A 32 -18.71 -10.17 7.14
CA LYS A 32 -19.37 -10.41 8.43
C LYS A 32 -20.89 -10.33 8.30
N THR A 33 -21.40 -9.29 7.65
CA THR A 33 -22.85 -9.13 7.42
C THR A 33 -23.43 -10.29 6.61
N LEU A 34 -22.74 -10.73 5.55
CA LEU A 34 -23.14 -11.89 4.77
C LEU A 34 -23.19 -13.16 5.64
N LYS A 35 -22.13 -13.40 6.43
CA LYS A 35 -22.05 -14.56 7.34
C LYS A 35 -23.20 -14.55 8.35
N ASP A 36 -23.41 -13.43 9.03
CA ASP A 36 -24.46 -13.30 10.03
C ASP A 36 -25.85 -13.51 9.41
N GLY A 37 -26.08 -12.99 8.20
CA GLY A 37 -27.34 -13.16 7.47
C GLY A 37 -27.60 -14.61 7.06
N LEU A 38 -26.60 -15.30 6.52
CA LEU A 38 -26.72 -16.71 6.14
C LEU A 38 -26.92 -17.60 7.37
N THR A 39 -26.15 -17.40 8.44
CA THR A 39 -26.33 -18.14 9.71
C THR A 39 -27.71 -17.88 10.33
N HIS A 40 -28.27 -16.68 10.16
CA HIS A 40 -29.64 -16.41 10.59
C HIS A 40 -30.67 -17.22 9.80
N LEU A 41 -30.52 -17.31 8.47
CA LEU A 41 -31.41 -18.08 7.59
C LEU A 41 -31.34 -19.59 7.85
N GLU A 42 -30.17 -20.09 8.25
CA GLU A 42 -29.94 -21.51 8.56
C GLU A 42 -30.72 -21.98 9.79
N GLY A 43 -31.13 -21.05 10.65
CA GLY A 43 -31.68 -21.39 11.96
C GLY A 43 -30.56 -21.83 12.91
N GLY A 44 -30.63 -21.40 14.17
CA GLY A 44 -29.62 -21.75 15.16
C GLY A 44 -29.49 -23.26 15.37
N ASN A 45 -28.43 -23.67 16.08
CA ASN A 45 -28.15 -25.08 16.38
C ASN A 45 -29.41 -25.84 16.86
N GLY A 46 -29.84 -26.84 16.09
CA GLY A 46 -30.98 -27.72 16.41
C GLY A 46 -32.30 -27.37 15.70
N ALA A 47 -32.34 -26.31 14.89
CA ALA A 47 -33.45 -26.08 13.96
C ALA A 47 -33.30 -26.97 12.71
N THR A 48 -34.42 -27.40 12.13
CA THR A 48 -34.41 -28.02 10.81
C THR A 48 -33.86 -27.00 9.81
N PRO A 49 -32.76 -27.30 9.09
CA PRO A 49 -32.19 -26.38 8.14
C PRO A 49 -33.19 -26.01 7.02
N PRO A 50 -33.02 -24.85 6.35
CA PRO A 50 -33.93 -24.40 5.30
C PRO A 50 -33.98 -25.33 4.07
N TRP A 51 -33.02 -26.23 3.93
CA TRP A 51 -32.99 -27.26 2.90
C TRP A 51 -33.62 -28.60 3.34
N GLY A 52 -34.16 -28.69 4.55
CA GLY A 52 -34.82 -29.89 5.08
C GLY A 52 -33.86 -30.92 5.68
N ASP A 53 -34.44 -31.91 6.35
CA ASP A 53 -33.77 -33.07 6.98
C ASP A 53 -34.06 -34.39 6.25
N ASP A 54 -34.62 -34.32 5.03
CA ASP A 54 -34.80 -35.48 4.16
C ASP A 54 -33.48 -35.87 3.46
N ASP A 55 -33.43 -37.06 2.84
CA ASP A 55 -32.19 -37.59 2.20
C ASP A 55 -31.60 -36.63 1.15
N ILE A 56 -32.45 -35.83 0.48
CA ILE A 56 -32.01 -34.82 -0.48
C ILE A 56 -31.47 -33.59 0.26
N GLY A 57 -32.19 -33.10 1.27
CA GLY A 57 -31.76 -31.99 2.12
C GLY A 57 -30.42 -32.25 2.81
N GLU A 58 -30.21 -33.45 3.36
CA GLU A 58 -28.95 -33.82 4.00
C GLU A 58 -27.76 -33.75 3.03
N LYS A 59 -27.91 -34.31 1.83
CA LYS A 59 -26.87 -34.26 0.77
C LYS A 59 -26.58 -32.84 0.32
N PHE A 60 -27.62 -32.03 0.17
CA PHE A 60 -27.46 -30.62 -0.16
C PHE A 60 -26.72 -29.89 0.97
N GLY A 61 -27.11 -30.10 2.22
CA GLY A 61 -26.51 -29.49 3.41
C GLY A 61 -25.01 -29.74 3.47
N VAL A 62 -24.55 -30.97 3.30
CA VAL A 62 -23.11 -31.31 3.30
C VAL A 62 -22.33 -30.48 2.28
N VAL A 63 -22.85 -30.35 1.06
CA VAL A 63 -22.18 -29.58 0.00
C VAL A 63 -22.25 -28.08 0.27
N TYR A 64 -23.42 -27.59 0.66
CA TYR A 64 -23.66 -26.17 0.95
C TYR A 64 -22.79 -25.69 2.11
N GLU A 65 -22.77 -26.41 3.24
CA GLU A 65 -21.98 -26.04 4.42
C GLU A 65 -20.48 -26.05 4.10
N GLY A 66 -20.00 -27.04 3.34
CA GLY A 66 -18.60 -27.08 2.89
C GLY A 66 -18.23 -25.90 2.00
N LEU A 67 -19.09 -25.54 1.04
CA LEU A 67 -18.89 -24.37 0.17
C LEU A 67 -18.93 -23.07 0.98
N ARG A 68 -19.93 -22.92 1.85
CA ARG A 68 -20.14 -21.76 2.71
C ARG A 68 -18.94 -21.51 3.61
N ASP A 69 -18.47 -22.56 4.30
CA ASP A 69 -17.36 -22.43 5.24
C ASP A 69 -16.04 -22.12 4.51
N GLY A 70 -15.82 -22.74 3.35
CA GLY A 70 -14.69 -22.39 2.47
C GLY A 70 -14.76 -20.95 1.96
N MET A 71 -15.95 -20.46 1.62
CA MET A 71 -16.19 -19.07 1.24
C MET A 71 -15.88 -18.12 2.41
N TYR A 72 -16.35 -18.40 3.63
CA TYR A 72 -16.04 -17.57 4.80
C TYR A 72 -14.54 -17.48 5.08
N GLN A 73 -13.83 -18.59 5.00
CA GLN A 73 -12.37 -18.62 5.19
C GLN A 73 -11.64 -17.84 4.10
N SER A 74 -11.98 -18.07 2.83
CA SER A 74 -11.32 -17.41 1.69
C SER A 74 -11.59 -15.91 1.67
N MET A 75 -12.82 -15.46 1.93
CA MET A 75 -13.16 -14.04 2.02
C MET A 75 -12.51 -13.37 3.23
N GLY A 76 -12.45 -14.04 4.39
CA GLY A 76 -11.71 -13.55 5.55
C GLY A 76 -10.24 -13.32 5.24
N SER A 77 -9.57 -14.33 4.65
CA SER A 77 -8.16 -14.21 4.25
C SER A 77 -7.93 -13.11 3.20
N LEU A 78 -8.85 -12.95 2.24
CA LEU A 78 -8.77 -11.88 1.26
C LEU A 78 -8.87 -10.50 1.92
N ALA A 79 -9.79 -10.31 2.88
CA ALA A 79 -9.92 -9.06 3.61
C ALA A 79 -8.64 -8.69 4.36
N GLU A 80 -8.03 -9.67 5.04
CA GLU A 80 -6.75 -9.50 5.74
C GLU A 80 -5.62 -9.13 4.78
N ARG A 81 -5.53 -9.78 3.62
CA ARG A 81 -4.51 -9.49 2.60
C ARG A 81 -4.68 -8.07 2.05
N VAL A 82 -5.90 -7.65 1.75
CA VAL A 82 -6.19 -6.29 1.26
C VAL A 82 -5.82 -5.25 2.31
N GLY A 83 -6.27 -5.43 3.56
CA GLY A 83 -5.88 -4.55 4.67
C GLY A 83 -4.37 -4.52 4.90
N GLY A 84 -3.71 -5.68 4.81
CA GLY A 84 -2.26 -5.83 4.94
C GLY A 84 -1.46 -5.12 3.86
N MET A 85 -1.93 -5.14 2.61
CA MET A 85 -1.33 -4.35 1.51
C MET A 85 -1.42 -2.85 1.80
N GLY A 86 -2.57 -2.38 2.32
CA GLY A 86 -2.72 -0.99 2.73
C GLY A 86 -1.69 -0.57 3.80
N VAL A 87 -1.52 -1.40 4.84
CA VAL A 87 -0.50 -1.17 5.88
C VAL A 87 0.92 -1.15 5.28
N ALA A 88 1.21 -2.03 4.32
CA ALA A 88 2.52 -2.09 3.68
C ALA A 88 2.83 -0.81 2.89
N PHE A 89 1.89 -0.30 2.10
CA PHE A 89 2.07 0.94 1.34
C PHE A 89 2.24 2.15 2.26
N THR A 90 1.43 2.26 3.32
CA THR A 90 1.61 3.33 4.30
C THR A 90 2.99 3.28 4.96
N LYS A 91 3.49 2.08 5.31
CA LYS A 91 4.85 1.92 5.85
C LYS A 91 5.93 2.34 4.85
N MET A 92 5.77 2.01 3.58
CA MET A 92 6.69 2.43 2.51
C MET A 92 6.69 3.96 2.36
N GLY A 93 5.51 4.59 2.36
CA GLY A 93 5.39 6.05 2.29
C GLY A 93 6.08 6.74 3.48
N VAL A 94 5.85 6.26 4.71
CA VAL A 94 6.56 6.80 5.89
C VAL A 94 8.07 6.62 5.78
N ALA A 95 8.55 5.45 5.36
CA ALA A 95 9.97 5.20 5.21
C ALA A 95 10.61 6.15 4.18
N GLN A 96 9.94 6.39 3.06
CA GLN A 96 10.41 7.29 2.03
C GLN A 96 10.44 8.75 2.50
N GLU A 97 9.38 9.23 3.15
CA GLU A 97 9.31 10.59 3.74
C GLU A 97 10.46 10.83 4.72
N THR A 98 10.75 9.86 5.58
CA THR A 98 11.86 9.95 6.54
C THR A 98 13.23 9.89 5.86
N ASN A 99 13.37 9.13 4.77
CA ASN A 99 14.63 9.04 4.04
C ASN A 99 14.94 10.35 3.30
N GLU A 100 13.95 10.92 2.63
CA GLU A 100 14.08 12.21 1.93
C GLU A 100 14.44 13.34 2.91
N ALA A 101 13.77 13.42 4.06
CA ALA A 101 14.08 14.42 5.09
C ALA A 101 15.51 14.29 5.64
N ARG A 102 15.98 13.05 5.84
CA ARG A 102 17.35 12.78 6.30
C ARG A 102 18.38 13.16 5.24
N GLU A 103 18.13 12.83 3.97
CA GLU A 103 19.02 13.20 2.87
C GLU A 103 19.12 14.72 2.71
N GLU A 104 18.01 15.44 2.86
CA GLU A 104 18.00 16.90 2.83
C GLU A 104 18.80 17.51 3.99
N GLU A 105 18.69 16.96 5.20
CA GLU A 105 19.49 17.38 6.35
C GLU A 105 21.00 17.17 6.12
N ILE A 106 21.40 16.01 5.61
CA ILE A 106 22.80 15.71 5.24
C ILE A 106 23.30 16.67 4.17
N TRP A 107 22.48 16.98 3.16
CA TRP A 107 22.82 17.93 2.11
C TRP A 107 23.00 19.34 2.68
N ARG A 108 22.10 19.80 3.56
CA ARG A 108 22.18 21.11 4.22
C ARG A 108 23.44 21.22 5.09
N SER A 109 23.74 20.22 5.91
CA SER A 109 24.94 20.25 6.77
C SER A 109 26.21 20.23 5.93
N THR A 110 26.31 19.34 4.95
CA THR A 110 27.47 19.25 4.06
C THR A 110 27.67 20.56 3.29
N THR A 111 26.62 21.13 2.70
CA THR A 111 26.75 22.39 1.94
C THR A 111 27.16 23.56 2.84
N ALA A 112 26.63 23.64 4.06
CA ALA A 112 27.02 24.66 5.03
C ALA A 112 28.50 24.57 5.46
N GLU A 113 29.08 23.36 5.49
CA GLU A 113 30.52 23.17 5.71
C GLU A 113 31.38 23.72 4.57
N TYR A 114 30.90 23.62 3.32
CA TYR A 114 31.65 24.05 2.12
C TYR A 114 31.40 25.51 1.69
N ASP A 115 30.34 26.16 2.17
CA ASP A 115 29.99 27.56 1.83
C ASP A 115 31.02 28.59 2.38
N GLY A 116 31.90 28.16 3.30
CA GLY A 116 32.98 28.98 3.86
C GLY A 116 34.32 28.95 3.10
N GLN A 117 34.53 28.07 2.10
CA GLN A 117 35.86 27.84 1.51
C GLN A 117 35.91 27.62 -0.01
N VAL A 118 34.96 28.14 -0.80
CA VAL A 118 35.16 28.17 -2.27
C VAL A 118 36.09 29.32 -2.64
N LYS A 119 37.41 29.07 -2.55
CA LYS A 119 38.42 29.96 -3.13
C LYS A 119 38.40 29.79 -4.64
N VAL A 120 37.57 30.57 -5.33
CA VAL A 120 37.58 30.63 -6.78
C VAL A 120 38.99 31.01 -7.25
N PRO A 121 39.66 30.20 -8.09
CA PRO A 121 40.93 30.61 -8.68
C PRO A 121 40.70 31.90 -9.50
N PRO A 122 41.69 32.81 -9.52
CA PRO A 122 41.53 34.09 -10.19
C PRO A 122 41.14 33.88 -11.67
N PRO A 123 40.28 34.75 -12.23
CA PRO A 123 39.83 34.63 -13.61
C PRO A 123 41.06 34.64 -14.53
N VAL A 124 41.20 33.61 -15.36
CA VAL A 124 42.21 33.58 -16.42
C VAL A 124 41.76 34.54 -17.50
N HIS A 125 42.28 35.77 -17.48
CA HIS A 125 42.15 36.70 -18.59
C HIS A 125 43.02 36.23 -19.75
N ALA A 126 42.45 35.43 -20.64
CA ALA A 126 43.06 35.15 -21.93
C ALA A 126 42.97 36.40 -22.81
N THR A 127 44.06 37.17 -22.90
CA THR A 127 44.19 38.21 -23.94
C THR A 127 44.48 37.51 -25.25
N LEU A 128 43.45 37.33 -26.07
CA LEU A 128 43.60 36.94 -27.47
C LEU A 128 44.33 38.08 -28.20
N ARG A 129 45.64 37.94 -28.39
CA ARG A 129 46.39 38.82 -29.29
C ARG A 129 46.03 38.43 -30.73
N PRO A 130 45.59 39.36 -31.59
CA PRO A 130 45.45 39.10 -33.01
C PRO A 130 46.81 38.68 -33.57
N ARG A 131 46.87 37.56 -34.32
CA ARG A 131 48.05 37.21 -35.11
C ARG A 131 48.33 38.36 -36.08
N GLN A 132 49.48 39.00 -35.92
CA GLN A 132 50.08 39.80 -36.99
C GLN A 132 51.06 38.90 -37.71
N ASP A 133 50.64 38.36 -38.85
CA ASP A 133 51.53 37.71 -39.79
C ASP A 133 51.50 38.52 -41.10
N LEU A 134 52.68 39.11 -41.37
CA LEU A 134 53.28 39.76 -42.55
C LEU A 134 52.48 39.92 -43.85
#